data_AF-A0A7V9L951-F1
#
_entry.id   AF-A0A7V9L951-F1
#
_cell.length_a   1.000
_cell.length_b   1.000
_cell.length_c   1.000
_cell.angle_alpha   90.00
_cell.angle_beta   90.00
_cell.angle_gamma   90.00
#
_symmetry.space_group_name_H-M   'P 1'
#
loop_
_entity.id
_entity.type
_entity.pdbx_description
1 polymer ?
#
loop_
_entity_poly.entity_id
_entity_poly.type
_entity_poly.pdbx_seq_one_letter_code
_entity_poly.pdbx_strand_id
1 'polypeptide(L)'
;LAAGSAESPAAPGTLESHYAPRALVIAVEPHELASVLQTLRAQAHARAGDRIGVLAPPSLTRDLPEDVRVRPLPEDVDGMARSLYAALRELDEAGVDVVVAALPPAIGLGEAVGDRLLRAAGPRRKP
;
A
#
# COMPACT_ATOMS: atom_id res chain seq x y z
N LEU A 1 -32.86 1.13 -26.37
CA LEU A 1 -31.61 1.91 -26.53
C LEU A 1 -31.16 2.38 -25.16
N ALA A 2 -29.88 2.21 -24.87
CA ALA A 2 -29.21 2.49 -23.62
C ALA A 2 -28.80 3.97 -23.48
N ALA A 3 -28.64 4.41 -22.23
CA ALA A 3 -27.61 5.32 -21.68
C ALA A 3 -28.17 5.83 -20.34
N GLY A 4 -27.70 5.41 -19.16
CA GLY A 4 -26.31 5.43 -18.73
C GLY A 4 -26.08 6.72 -17.92
N SER A 5 -26.81 6.90 -16.82
CA SER A 5 -26.74 8.10 -15.99
C SER A 5 -25.55 8.03 -15.03
N ALA A 6 -24.46 8.65 -15.47
CA ALA A 6 -23.52 9.46 -14.69
C ALA A 6 -23.33 9.09 -13.21
N GLU A 7 -22.54 8.06 -12.94
CA GLU A 7 -21.84 7.93 -11.67
C GLU A 7 -20.66 8.90 -11.70
N SER A 8 -20.85 10.08 -11.11
CA SER A 8 -19.78 11.05 -10.91
C SER A 8 -18.77 10.48 -9.90
N PRO A 9 -17.48 10.30 -10.22
CA PRO A 9 -16.52 9.90 -9.21
C PRO A 9 -16.39 11.04 -8.20
N ALA A 10 -16.63 10.70 -6.93
CA ALA A 10 -16.50 11.63 -5.81
C ALA A 10 -15.15 12.35 -5.87
N ALA A 11 -15.19 13.68 -5.71
CA ALA A 11 -14.02 14.54 -5.74
C ALA A 11 -12.97 14.06 -4.70
N PRO A 12 -11.70 13.86 -5.12
CA PRO A 12 -10.63 13.42 -4.23
C PRO A 12 -10.07 14.64 -3.50
N GLY A 13 -10.18 14.73 -2.18
CA GLY A 13 -9.56 15.88 -1.51
C GLY A 13 -9.85 16.20 -0.05
N THR A 14 -10.43 15.33 0.78
CA THR A 14 -10.57 15.67 2.21
C THR A 14 -10.61 14.43 3.09
N LEU A 15 -9.45 13.78 3.24
CA LEU A 15 -9.25 12.79 4.31
C LEU A 15 -7.99 13.16 5.07
N GLU A 16 -8.06 14.34 5.68
CA GLU A 16 -7.06 14.82 6.62
C GLU A 16 -7.26 14.10 7.98
N SER A 17 -6.15 13.53 8.46
CA SER A 17 -5.70 13.51 9.87
C SER A 17 -5.99 12.32 10.80
N HIS A 18 -6.96 11.42 10.55
CA HIS A 18 -7.24 10.34 11.54
C HIS A 18 -7.24 8.90 11.00
N TYR A 19 -6.90 8.69 9.72
CA TYR A 19 -6.85 7.35 9.18
C TYR A 19 -5.56 6.64 9.59
N ALA A 20 -5.68 5.64 10.46
CA ALA A 20 -4.65 4.65 10.72
C ALA A 20 -5.07 3.33 10.04
N PRO A 21 -4.27 2.78 9.11
CA PRO A 21 -4.59 1.51 8.46
C PRO A 21 -4.78 0.39 9.49
N ARG A 22 -5.65 -0.57 9.20
CA ARG A 22 -5.90 -1.78 9.99
C ARG A 22 -4.83 -2.84 9.75
N ALA A 23 -4.29 -2.92 8.55
CA ALA A 23 -3.13 -3.75 8.26
C ALA A 23 -1.89 -3.24 9.02
N LEU A 24 -0.95 -4.13 9.29
CA LEU A 24 0.42 -3.75 9.63
C LEU A 24 1.11 -3.23 8.38
N VAL A 25 1.51 -1.95 8.38
CA VAL A 25 2.28 -1.39 7.26
C VAL A 25 3.77 -1.52 7.55
N ILE A 26 4.51 -2.07 6.60
CA ILE A 26 5.97 -2.19 6.61
C ILE A 26 6.50 -1.37 5.44
N ALA A 27 7.12 -0.24 5.72
CA ALA A 27 7.80 0.55 4.70
C ALA A 27 9.22 -0.01 4.47
N VAL A 28 9.58 -0.21 3.21
CA VAL A 28 10.86 -0.80 2.81
C VAL A 28 11.48 -0.02 1.66
N GLU A 29 12.80 -0.07 1.55
CA GLU A 29 13.45 0.44 0.34
C GLU A 29 13.08 -0.45 -0.87
N PRO A 30 13.01 0.10 -2.10
CA PRO A 30 12.66 -0.67 -3.31
C PRO A 30 13.45 -1.97 -3.50
N HIS A 31 14.73 -1.96 -3.14
CA HIS A 31 15.62 -3.11 -3.27
C HIS A 31 15.39 -4.21 -2.22
N GLU A 32 14.72 -3.89 -1.11
CA GLU A 32 14.38 -4.84 -0.03
C GLU A 32 13.02 -5.49 -0.23
N LEU A 33 12.17 -4.96 -1.11
CA LEU A 33 10.79 -5.41 -1.31
C LEU A 33 10.70 -6.92 -1.54
N ALA A 34 11.53 -7.46 -2.44
CA ALA A 34 11.49 -8.87 -2.79
C ALA A 34 11.88 -9.78 -1.62
N SER A 35 12.93 -9.44 -0.87
CA SER A 35 13.43 -10.26 0.25
C SER A 35 12.47 -10.23 1.45
N VAL A 36 11.86 -9.07 1.72
CA VAL A 36 10.84 -8.92 2.77
C VAL A 36 9.58 -9.71 2.41
N LEU A 37 9.10 -9.63 1.16
CA LEU A 37 7.95 -10.42 0.71
C LEU A 37 8.21 -11.92 0.80
N GLN A 38 9.40 -12.38 0.38
CA GLN A 38 9.77 -13.79 0.52
C GLN A 38 9.70 -14.26 1.99
N THR A 39 10.21 -13.46 2.91
CA THR A 39 10.23 -13.76 4.35
C THR A 39 8.81 -13.82 4.93
N LEU A 40 7.99 -12.80 4.66
CA LEU A 40 6.62 -12.72 5.16
C LEU A 40 5.75 -13.86 4.63
N ARG A 41 5.89 -14.19 3.34
CA ARG A 41 5.17 -15.31 2.73
C ARG A 41 5.54 -16.63 3.39
N ALA A 42 6.83 -16.90 3.59
CA ALA A 42 7.27 -18.12 4.28
C ALA A 42 6.67 -18.23 5.70
N GLN A 43 6.57 -17.11 6.42
CA GLN A 43 5.96 -17.06 7.75
C GLN A 43 4.44 -17.28 7.71
N ALA A 44 3.74 -16.67 6.74
CA ALA A 44 2.30 -16.83 6.55
C ALA A 44 1.96 -18.29 6.21
N HIS A 45 2.68 -18.91 5.27
CA HIS A 45 2.50 -20.32 4.91
C HIS A 45 2.72 -21.26 6.11
N ALA A 46 3.74 -21.00 6.93
CA ALA A 46 4.04 -21.82 8.11
C ALA A 46 2.97 -21.73 9.22
N ARG A 47 2.13 -20.68 9.22
CA ARG A 47 1.14 -20.41 10.28
C ARG A 47 -0.31 -20.50 9.82
N ALA A 48 -0.58 -20.92 8.58
CA ALA A 48 -1.89 -20.75 7.92
C ALA A 48 -2.39 -19.29 8.03
N GLY A 49 -1.45 -18.35 7.84
CA GLY A 49 -1.46 -17.01 8.40
C GLY A 49 -1.80 -15.87 7.44
N ASP A 50 -1.25 -14.69 7.78
CA ASP A 50 -1.60 -13.35 7.30
C ASP A 50 -1.69 -13.20 5.77
N ARG A 51 -2.74 -12.49 5.31
CA ARG A 51 -2.85 -12.04 3.93
C ARG A 51 -1.91 -10.85 3.71
N ILE A 52 -1.09 -10.95 2.69
CA ILE A 52 -0.05 -9.94 2.38
C ILE A 52 -0.52 -9.08 1.21
N GLY A 53 -0.43 -7.76 1.37
CA GLY A 53 -0.65 -6.77 0.33
C GLY A 53 0.62 -5.99 0.00
N VAL A 54 0.67 -5.43 -1.21
CA VAL A 54 1.82 -4.68 -1.71
C VAL A 54 1.39 -3.34 -2.28
N LEU A 55 2.06 -2.28 -1.83
CA LEU A 55 1.95 -0.92 -2.36
C LEU A 55 3.29 -0.49 -2.96
N ALA A 56 3.39 -0.52 -4.28
CA ALA A 56 4.59 -0.09 -4.98
C ALA A 56 4.26 0.33 -6.43
N PRO A 57 5.14 1.09 -7.10
CA PRO A 57 4.98 1.38 -8.52
C PRO A 57 4.91 0.12 -9.40
N PRO A 58 4.28 0.19 -10.59
CA PRO A 58 4.27 -0.88 -11.58
C PRO A 58 5.65 -1.49 -11.86
N SER A 59 6.72 -0.68 -11.90
CA SER A 59 8.10 -1.16 -12.09
C SER A 59 8.57 -2.16 -11.03
N LEU A 60 8.04 -2.09 -9.81
CA LEU A 60 8.39 -2.99 -8.70
C LEU A 60 7.39 -4.13 -8.49
N THR A 61 6.25 -4.11 -9.20
CA THR A 61 5.14 -5.05 -8.96
C THR A 61 4.90 -6.06 -10.07
N ARG A 62 5.62 -5.96 -11.20
CA ARG A 62 5.45 -6.81 -12.39
C ARG A 62 5.64 -8.30 -12.13
N ASP A 63 6.61 -8.66 -11.31
CA ASP A 63 7.05 -10.05 -11.11
C ASP A 63 6.77 -10.53 -9.68
N LEU A 64 5.70 -10.00 -9.07
CA LEU A 64 5.29 -10.42 -7.74
C LEU A 64 4.49 -11.73 -7.78
N PRO A 65 4.61 -12.57 -6.74
CA PRO A 65 3.91 -13.84 -6.68
C PRO A 65 2.39 -13.66 -6.60
N GLU A 66 1.64 -14.63 -7.11
CA GLU A 66 0.16 -14.56 -7.22
C GLU A 66 -0.59 -14.57 -5.89
N ASP A 67 0.06 -15.01 -4.80
CA ASP A 67 -0.51 -15.09 -3.46
C ASP A 67 -0.41 -13.78 -2.67
N VAL A 68 0.09 -12.68 -3.28
CA VAL A 68 0.05 -11.34 -2.68
C VAL A 68 -0.97 -10.43 -3.38
N ARG A 69 -1.64 -9.58 -2.60
CA ARG A 69 -2.59 -8.61 -3.13
C ARG A 69 -1.87 -7.32 -3.52
N VAL A 70 -1.67 -7.13 -4.82
CA VAL A 70 -0.99 -5.93 -5.32
C VAL A 70 -1.98 -4.78 -5.55
N ARG A 71 -1.68 -3.61 -5.00
CA ARG A 71 -2.35 -2.35 -5.32
C ARG A 71 -1.28 -1.36 -5.82
N PRO A 72 -1.04 -1.27 -7.14
CA PRO A 72 0.01 -0.41 -7.64
C PRO A 72 -0.29 1.07 -7.39
N LEU A 73 0.76 1.81 -7.02
CA LEU A 73 0.77 3.27 -6.92
C LEU A 73 1.32 3.88 -8.21
N PRO A 74 1.00 5.13 -8.55
CA PRO A 74 1.62 5.82 -9.69
C PRO A 74 3.15 5.87 -9.58
N GLU A 75 3.85 5.93 -10.72
CA GLU A 75 5.31 6.05 -10.75
C GLU A 75 5.79 7.44 -10.34
N ASP A 76 4.98 8.47 -10.58
CA ASP A 76 5.26 9.84 -10.16
C ASP A 76 4.89 10.05 -8.68
N VAL A 77 5.75 10.79 -7.99
CA VAL A 77 5.60 11.04 -6.55
C VAL A 77 4.31 11.80 -6.22
N ASP A 78 3.88 12.73 -7.08
CA ASP A 78 2.61 13.45 -6.93
C ASP A 78 1.40 12.53 -6.98
N GLY A 79 1.37 11.59 -7.94
CA GLY A 79 0.37 10.55 -8.05
C GLY A 79 0.39 9.60 -6.85
N MET A 80 1.59 9.22 -6.40
CA MET A 80 1.78 8.40 -5.19
C MET A 80 1.18 9.09 -3.97
N ALA A 81 1.50 10.37 -3.74
CA ALA A 81 0.99 11.16 -2.63
C ALA A 81 -0.54 11.26 -2.61
N ARG A 82 -1.16 11.42 -3.78
CA ARG A 82 -2.61 11.51 -3.96
C ARG A 82 -3.31 10.16 -3.74
N SER A 83 -2.68 9.06 -4.14
CA SER A 83 -3.30 7.74 -4.14
C SER A 83 -3.04 6.92 -2.87
N LEU A 84 -2.02 7.29 -2.08
CA LEU A 84 -1.54 6.49 -0.96
C LEU A 84 -2.63 6.05 0.03
N TYR A 85 -3.44 6.98 0.54
CA TYR A 85 -4.45 6.66 1.54
C TYR A 85 -5.65 5.89 0.97
N ALA A 86 -6.02 6.17 -0.29
CA ALA A 86 -7.05 5.38 -0.97
C ALA A 86 -6.58 3.93 -1.13
N ALA A 87 -5.35 3.75 -1.61
CA ALA A 87 -4.75 2.43 -1.80
C ALA A 87 -4.63 1.64 -0.49
N LEU A 88 -4.25 2.29 0.62
CA LEU A 88 -4.21 1.65 1.94
C LEU A 88 -5.60 1.21 2.40
N ARG A 89 -6.65 1.99 2.13
CA ARG A 89 -8.04 1.64 2.47
C ARG A 89 -8.54 0.47 1.66
N GLU A 90 -8.27 0.46 0.37
CA GLU A 90 -8.64 -0.65 -0.51
C GLU A 90 -8.03 -1.98 -0.02
N LEU A 91 -6.78 -1.96 0.48
CA LEU A 91 -6.14 -3.15 1.04
C LEU A 91 -6.74 -3.56 2.38
N ASP A 92 -7.08 -2.61 3.25
CA ASP A 92 -7.81 -2.89 4.49
C ASP A 92 -9.19 -3.50 4.23
N GLU A 93 -9.92 -2.98 3.23
CA GLU A 93 -11.23 -3.48 2.81
C GLU A 93 -11.13 -4.87 2.17
N ALA A 94 -10.02 -5.17 1.50
CA ALA A 94 -9.69 -6.51 1.01
C ALA A 94 -9.27 -7.48 2.15
N GLY A 95 -9.20 -7.01 3.39
CA GLY A 95 -8.84 -7.80 4.56
C GLY A 95 -7.36 -8.15 4.63
N VAL A 96 -6.48 -7.40 3.95
CA VAL A 96 -5.03 -7.62 4.07
C VAL A 96 -4.60 -7.38 5.52
N ASP A 97 -3.79 -8.29 6.05
CA ASP A 97 -3.31 -8.25 7.42
C ASP A 97 -1.95 -7.52 7.51
N VAL A 98 -1.10 -7.65 6.47
CA VAL A 98 0.20 -6.98 6.36
C VAL A 98 0.36 -6.33 4.98
N VAL A 99 0.68 -5.04 4.95
CA VAL A 99 1.00 -4.30 3.73
C VAL A 99 2.49 -3.97 3.69
N VAL A 100 3.17 -4.41 2.64
CA VAL A 100 4.54 -3.98 2.35
C VAL A 100 4.51 -2.83 1.35
N ALA A 101 5.03 -1.67 1.73
CA ALA A 101 5.03 -0.46 0.92
C ALA A 101 6.46 -0.05 0.54
N ALA A 102 6.72 0.12 -0.76
CA ALA A 102 8.00 0.61 -1.24
C ALA A 102 8.09 2.13 -1.05
N LEU A 103 9.16 2.59 -0.40
CA LEU A 103 9.44 4.01 -0.25
C LEU A 103 9.82 4.64 -1.60
N PRO A 104 9.31 5.84 -1.92
CA PRO A 104 9.81 6.60 -3.06
C PRO A 104 11.22 7.12 -2.78
N PRO A 105 11.97 7.55 -3.81
CA PRO A 105 13.24 8.23 -3.62
C PRO A 105 13.09 9.42 -2.67
N ALA A 106 13.95 9.51 -1.64
CA ALA A 106 13.91 10.57 -0.63
C ALA A 106 14.45 11.92 -1.16
N ILE A 107 13.80 12.46 -2.20
CA ILE A 107 14.15 13.73 -2.83
C ILE A 107 12.87 14.53 -3.06
N GLY A 108 12.83 15.77 -2.55
CA GLY A 108 11.71 16.69 -2.77
C GLY A 108 10.41 16.15 -2.17
N LEU A 109 9.37 15.98 -2.99
CA LEU A 109 8.09 15.43 -2.53
C LEU A 109 8.20 13.98 -2.02
N GLY A 110 9.24 13.24 -2.44
CA GLY A 110 9.42 11.85 -2.04
C GLY A 110 9.71 11.70 -0.54
N GLU A 111 10.39 12.67 0.06
CA GLU A 111 10.60 12.71 1.51
C GLU A 111 9.26 12.85 2.27
N ALA A 112 8.37 13.72 1.78
CA ALA A 112 7.06 13.93 2.39
C ALA A 112 6.14 12.70 2.23
N VAL A 113 6.20 12.02 1.09
CA VAL A 113 5.47 10.75 0.88
C VAL A 113 6.03 9.64 1.76
N GLY A 114 7.35 9.55 1.87
CA GLY A 114 8.04 8.62 2.76
C GLY A 114 7.66 8.84 4.23
N ASP A 115 7.66 10.09 4.71
CA ASP A 115 7.19 10.42 6.06
C ASP A 115 5.74 10.00 6.30
N ARG A 116 4.83 10.24 5.34
CA ARG A 116 3.44 9.78 5.43
C ARG A 116 3.33 8.25 5.50
N LEU A 117 4.12 7.54 4.69
CA LEU A 117 4.20 6.08 4.71
C LEU A 117 4.73 5.57 6.05
N LEU A 118 5.78 6.19 6.59
CA LEU A 118 6.37 5.83 7.88
C LEU A 118 5.40 6.09 9.04
N ARG A 119 4.61 7.16 8.98
CA ARG A 119 3.53 7.41 9.95
C ARG A 119 2.42 6.37 9.88
N ALA A 120 2.09 5.90 8.66
CA ALA A 120 1.17 4.78 8.48
C ALA A 120 1.77 3.45 8.95
N ALA A 121 3.10 3.28 8.80
CA ALA A 121 3.92 2.22 9.37
C ALA A 121 4.19 2.44 10.87
N GLY A 122 3.12 2.67 11.63
CA GLY A 122 3.21 2.78 13.08
C GLY A 122 3.30 1.40 13.77
N PRO A 123 3.89 1.31 14.97
CA PRO A 123 3.92 0.08 15.74
C PRO A 123 2.49 -0.36 16.09
N ARG A 124 2.05 -1.54 15.62
CA ARG A 124 0.81 -2.12 16.12
C ARG A 124 1.06 -2.76 17.49
N ARG A 125 0.38 -2.26 18.53
CA ARG A 125 0.12 -3.06 19.72
C ARG A 125 -0.75 -4.25 19.29
N LYS A 126 -0.25 -5.47 19.52
CA LYS A 126 -1.11 -6.66 19.53
C LYS A 126 -2.24 -6.44 20.54
N PRO A 127 -3.48 -6.85 20.25
CA PRO A 127 -4.50 -7.03 21.29
C PRO A 127 -4.05 -8.08 22.31
#